data_AF-A0A926BC85-F1
#
_entry.id   AF-A0A926BC85-F1
#
_cell.length_a   1.000
_cell.length_b   1.000
_cell.length_c   1.000
_cell.angle_alpha   90.00
_cell.angle_beta   90.00
_cell.angle_gamma   90.00
#
_symmetry.space_group_name_H-M   'P 1'
#
loop_
_entity.id
_entity.type
_entity.pdbx_description
1 polymer ?
#
loop_
_entity_poly.entity_id
_entity_poly.type
_entity_poly.pdbx_seq_one_letter_code
_entity_poly.pdbx_strand_id
1 'polypeptide(L)'
;MPRPKKTTDNDGQLDLLDARERITTAPCVPAIRQAVAAWKADGYKGITNTTRTLLAFWFGSDHRLPSGRRFRYHDAQREAIETLIYLYEVAKVRRHKDLVEEYYRGKQQNKADVLKLLQYDDFARYCTKMATGSGKTKVMSLAIVWQYMNAVCENNPDYARTFLILAPNVIVFERLKTDFAGGAIFRTDPIIPKELEIFWDLDCYMRGDNERATSEGALYLTNIQQLHGKTTSDAADAEPDPLTAMLGTVPPTKKIETVDFIERL
;
A
#
# COMPACT_ATOMS: atom_id res chain seq x y z
N MET A 1 -38.81 -55.79 -10.78
CA MET A 1 -38.59 -54.68 -9.82
C MET A 1 -37.51 -53.77 -10.40
N PRO A 2 -37.83 -52.56 -10.89
CA PRO A 2 -36.80 -51.63 -11.37
C PRO A 2 -36.13 -50.92 -10.18
N ARG A 3 -34.80 -50.77 -10.23
CA ARG A 3 -34.00 -50.00 -9.26
C ARG A 3 -34.46 -48.53 -9.21
N PRO A 4 -34.51 -47.88 -8.04
CA PRO A 4 -34.84 -46.46 -7.98
C PRO A 4 -33.68 -45.63 -8.55
N LYS A 5 -34.03 -44.62 -9.37
CA LYS A 5 -33.09 -43.58 -9.82
C LYS A 5 -32.64 -42.77 -8.59
N LYS A 6 -31.32 -42.68 -8.37
CA LYS A 6 -30.74 -41.65 -7.51
C LYS A 6 -31.03 -40.29 -8.14
N THR A 7 -31.78 -39.47 -7.43
CA THR A 7 -31.84 -38.02 -7.65
C THR A 7 -30.43 -37.47 -7.52
N THR A 8 -29.90 -36.92 -8.60
CA THR A 8 -28.73 -36.05 -8.57
C THR A 8 -29.15 -34.78 -7.85
N ASP A 9 -28.79 -34.66 -6.58
CA ASP A 9 -28.76 -33.36 -5.91
C ASP A 9 -27.91 -32.42 -6.74
N ASN A 10 -28.52 -31.29 -7.08
CA ASN A 10 -27.95 -30.22 -7.87
C ASN A 10 -26.97 -29.44 -6.99
N ASP A 11 -25.90 -30.10 -6.59
CA ASP A 11 -24.89 -29.55 -5.69
C ASP A 11 -23.80 -28.89 -6.54
N GLY A 12 -23.70 -27.57 -6.45
CA GLY A 12 -22.48 -26.88 -6.85
C GLY A 12 -22.56 -25.85 -7.96
N GLN A 13 -23.72 -25.25 -8.26
CA GLN A 13 -23.70 -23.87 -8.77
C GLN A 13 -23.59 -22.91 -7.58
N LEU A 14 -22.51 -23.09 -6.81
CA LEU A 14 -22.10 -22.16 -5.78
C LEU A 14 -21.50 -20.94 -6.48
N ASP A 15 -22.02 -19.78 -6.10
CA ASP A 15 -21.79 -18.50 -6.73
C ASP A 15 -20.28 -18.22 -6.86
N LEU A 16 -19.85 -17.71 -8.02
CA LEU A 16 -18.46 -17.34 -8.29
C LEU A 16 -17.92 -16.34 -7.24
N LEU A 17 -18.83 -15.65 -6.54
CA LEU A 17 -18.59 -14.72 -5.45
C LEU A 17 -18.13 -15.40 -4.14
N ASP A 18 -18.51 -16.66 -3.89
CA ASP A 18 -18.10 -17.46 -2.72
C ASP A 18 -16.65 -17.98 -2.82
N ALA A 19 -16.01 -17.80 -3.99
CA ALA A 19 -14.59 -18.10 -4.15
C ALA A 19 -13.69 -17.29 -3.19
N ARG A 20 -14.19 -16.16 -2.65
CA ARG A 20 -13.49 -15.37 -1.61
C ARG A 20 -13.26 -16.14 -0.32
N GLU A 21 -14.11 -17.09 0.02
CA GLU A 21 -13.99 -17.91 1.23
C GLU A 21 -13.03 -19.09 1.06
N ARG A 22 -12.74 -19.50 -0.19
CA ARG A 22 -11.84 -20.62 -0.52
C ARG A 22 -10.37 -20.23 -0.65
N ILE A 23 -10.04 -18.94 -0.57
CA ILE A 23 -8.65 -18.47 -0.58
C ILE A 23 -8.12 -18.57 0.84
N THR A 24 -6.98 -19.23 1.03
CA THR A 24 -6.22 -19.18 2.29
C THR A 24 -5.83 -17.72 2.57
N THR A 25 -6.65 -17.03 3.35
CA THR A 25 -6.40 -15.65 3.80
C THR A 25 -5.61 -15.66 5.10
N ALA A 26 -4.86 -14.59 5.37
CA ALA A 26 -4.16 -14.46 6.64
C ALA A 26 -5.18 -14.45 7.82
N PRO A 27 -4.82 -14.98 9.00
CA PRO A 27 -5.79 -15.24 10.08
C PRO A 27 -6.60 -14.02 10.56
N CYS A 28 -6.00 -12.83 10.56
CA CYS A 28 -6.67 -11.60 11.00
C CYS A 28 -7.60 -11.00 9.92
N VAL A 29 -7.43 -11.38 8.65
CA VAL A 29 -8.13 -10.72 7.51
C VAL A 29 -9.66 -10.84 7.59
N PRO A 30 -10.26 -11.99 7.92
CA PRO A 30 -11.72 -12.08 8.04
C PRO A 30 -12.29 -11.15 9.11
N ALA A 31 -11.65 -11.08 10.28
CA ALA A 31 -12.09 -10.21 11.38
C ALA A 31 -11.95 -8.72 11.02
N ILE A 32 -10.83 -8.33 10.37
CA ILE A 32 -10.63 -6.95 9.89
C ILE A 32 -11.70 -6.59 8.86
N ARG A 33 -12.01 -7.47 7.90
CA ARG A 33 -13.05 -7.22 6.89
C ARG A 33 -14.42 -7.01 7.51
N GLN A 34 -14.78 -7.80 8.52
CA GLN A 34 -16.03 -7.62 9.26
C GLN A 34 -16.07 -6.26 9.98
N ALA A 35 -14.97 -5.88 10.63
CA ALA A 35 -14.87 -4.60 11.33
C ALA A 35 -14.96 -3.41 10.37
N VAL A 36 -14.25 -3.45 9.24
CA VAL A 36 -14.31 -2.41 8.20
C VAL A 36 -15.70 -2.32 7.58
N ALA A 37 -16.37 -3.46 7.34
CA ALA A 37 -17.73 -3.47 6.81
C ALA A 37 -18.73 -2.82 7.78
N ALA A 38 -18.62 -3.11 9.08
CA ALA A 38 -19.43 -2.48 10.12
C ALA A 38 -19.16 -0.97 10.20
N TRP A 39 -17.89 -0.57 10.24
CA TRP A 39 -17.48 0.84 10.26
C TRP A 39 -17.98 1.63 9.05
N LYS A 40 -17.98 1.00 7.87
CA LYS A 40 -18.54 1.59 6.65
C LYS A 40 -20.05 1.75 6.72
N ALA A 41 -20.78 0.77 7.28
CA ALA A 41 -22.21 0.85 7.50
C ALA A 41 -22.59 1.98 8.47
N ASP A 42 -21.72 2.25 9.45
CA ASP A 42 -21.86 3.35 10.41
C ASP A 42 -21.48 4.74 9.86
N GLY A 43 -21.23 4.86 8.54
CA GLY A 43 -20.96 6.15 7.90
C GLY A 43 -19.57 6.73 8.16
N TYR A 44 -18.57 5.85 8.32
CA TYR A 44 -17.17 6.22 8.58
C TYR A 44 -17.01 7.07 9.85
N LYS A 45 -17.44 6.54 10.99
CA LYS A 45 -17.29 7.20 12.29
C LYS A 45 -15.83 7.20 12.75
N GLY A 46 -15.39 8.28 13.40
CA GLY A 46 -14.06 8.36 14.03
C GLY A 46 -12.91 8.79 13.11
N ILE A 47 -13.20 9.22 11.89
CA ILE A 47 -12.20 9.82 10.98
C ILE A 47 -12.10 11.33 11.12
N THR A 48 -10.97 11.89 10.71
CA THR A 48 -10.71 13.32 10.56
C THR A 48 -11.60 13.95 9.49
N ASN A 49 -11.69 15.28 9.51
CA ASN A 49 -12.45 16.02 8.50
C ASN A 49 -11.80 15.87 7.13
N THR A 50 -10.47 15.90 7.07
CA THR A 50 -9.69 15.67 5.84
C THR A 50 -9.97 14.30 5.24
N THR A 51 -9.88 13.22 6.04
CA THR A 51 -10.19 11.86 5.57
C THR A 51 -11.64 11.74 5.10
N ARG A 52 -12.59 12.39 5.77
CA ARG A 52 -14.00 12.42 5.34
C ARG A 52 -14.16 13.06 3.97
N THR A 53 -13.53 14.21 3.75
CA THR A 53 -13.56 14.91 2.46
C THR A 53 -12.94 14.05 1.35
N LEU A 54 -11.80 13.41 1.61
CA LEU A 54 -11.14 12.54 0.64
C LEU A 54 -12.00 11.32 0.27
N LEU A 55 -12.57 10.62 1.25
CA LEU A 55 -13.43 9.46 0.99
C LEU A 55 -14.71 9.85 0.24
N ALA A 56 -15.33 10.98 0.61
CA ALA A 56 -16.50 11.52 -0.08
C ALA A 56 -16.16 11.88 -1.53
N PHE A 57 -15.01 12.52 -1.77
CA PHE A 57 -14.55 12.85 -3.10
C PHE A 57 -14.28 11.58 -3.92
N TRP A 58 -13.50 10.62 -3.42
CA TRP A 58 -13.14 9.43 -4.19
C TRP A 58 -14.33 8.53 -4.51
N PHE A 59 -15.22 8.29 -3.56
CA PHE A 59 -16.26 7.25 -3.69
C PHE A 59 -17.69 7.79 -3.75
N GLY A 60 -17.90 9.07 -3.45
CA GLY A 60 -19.21 9.74 -3.51
C GLY A 60 -19.40 10.64 -4.73
N SER A 61 -18.30 11.04 -5.41
CA SER A 61 -18.36 11.93 -6.58
C SER A 61 -18.10 11.19 -7.90
N ASP A 62 -18.71 11.69 -8.97
CA ASP A 62 -18.42 11.25 -10.33
C ASP A 62 -17.17 11.96 -10.87
N HIS A 63 -16.26 11.18 -11.43
CA HIS A 63 -14.98 11.69 -11.93
C HIS A 63 -14.83 11.56 -13.43
N ARG A 64 -14.06 12.47 -14.03
CA ARG A 64 -13.66 12.42 -15.43
C ARG A 64 -12.17 12.64 -15.56
N LEU A 65 -11.54 11.86 -16.43
CA LEU A 65 -10.14 12.07 -16.82
C LEU A 65 -10.03 13.32 -17.71
N PRO A 66 -8.82 13.88 -17.89
CA PRO A 66 -8.57 14.98 -18.83
C PRO A 66 -9.02 14.67 -20.27
N SER A 67 -9.07 13.39 -20.64
CA SER A 67 -9.61 12.90 -21.92
C SER A 67 -11.14 12.98 -22.05
N GLY A 68 -11.86 13.40 -21.00
CA GLY A 68 -13.32 13.42 -20.94
C GLY A 68 -13.97 12.06 -20.61
N ARG A 69 -13.18 10.97 -20.56
CA ARG A 69 -13.66 9.64 -20.19
C ARG A 69 -14.09 9.59 -18.72
N ARG A 70 -15.19 8.88 -18.45
CA ARG A 70 -15.62 8.60 -17.07
C ARG A 70 -14.56 7.78 -16.35
N PHE A 71 -14.23 8.19 -15.12
CA PHE A 71 -13.33 7.48 -14.23
C PHE A 71 -14.13 6.87 -13.09
N ARG A 72 -13.80 5.63 -12.71
CA ARG A 72 -14.39 4.95 -11.56
C ARG A 72 -13.32 4.14 -10.85
N TYR A 73 -13.27 4.26 -9.53
CA TYR A 73 -12.45 3.40 -8.70
C TYR A 73 -12.99 1.98 -8.67
N HIS A 74 -12.09 1.01 -8.70
CA HIS A 74 -12.47 -0.39 -8.55
C HIS A 74 -12.70 -0.74 -7.08
N ASP A 75 -13.59 -1.69 -6.80
CA ASP A 75 -13.90 -2.12 -5.43
C ASP A 75 -12.68 -2.62 -4.67
N ALA A 76 -11.74 -3.28 -5.37
CA ALA A 76 -10.48 -3.71 -4.77
C ALA A 76 -9.59 -2.55 -4.31
N GLN A 77 -9.63 -1.41 -5.03
CA GLN A 77 -8.90 -0.20 -4.64
C GLN A 77 -9.55 0.46 -3.43
N ARG A 78 -10.89 0.51 -3.43
CA ARG A 78 -11.70 1.00 -2.32
C ARG A 78 -11.50 0.18 -1.05
N GLU A 79 -11.65 -1.15 -1.12
CA GLU A 79 -11.43 -2.07 0.01
C GLU A 79 -10.02 -1.90 0.59
N ALA A 80 -9.00 -1.77 -0.27
CA ALA A 80 -7.62 -1.59 0.16
C ALA A 80 -7.39 -0.29 0.94
N ILE A 81 -7.84 0.86 0.41
CA ILE A 81 -7.62 2.15 1.06
C ILE A 81 -8.51 2.32 2.30
N GLU A 82 -9.78 1.87 2.26
CA GLU A 82 -10.68 1.88 3.42
C GLU A 82 -10.12 1.05 4.57
N THR A 83 -9.56 -0.12 4.28
CA THR A 83 -8.94 -0.99 5.30
C THR A 83 -7.70 -0.35 5.91
N LEU A 84 -6.84 0.28 5.08
CA LEU A 84 -5.65 0.98 5.56
C LEU A 84 -6.02 2.14 6.49
N ILE A 85 -6.98 2.98 6.07
CA ILE A 85 -7.49 4.10 6.86
C ILE A 85 -8.06 3.59 8.18
N TYR A 86 -8.91 2.57 8.14
CA TYR A 86 -9.53 2.02 9.34
C TYR A 86 -8.47 1.55 10.36
N LEU A 87 -7.50 0.75 9.93
CA LEU A 87 -6.46 0.22 10.83
C LEU A 87 -5.59 1.32 11.44
N TYR A 88 -5.24 2.32 10.62
CA TYR A 88 -4.32 3.38 10.99
C TYR A 88 -5.00 4.47 11.85
N GLU A 89 -6.14 4.97 11.40
CA GLU A 89 -6.78 6.17 11.94
C GLU A 89 -7.85 5.85 13.00
N VAL A 90 -8.64 4.80 12.77
CA VAL A 90 -9.80 4.46 13.61
C VAL A 90 -9.40 3.47 14.70
N ALA A 91 -8.90 2.30 14.31
CA ALA A 91 -8.44 1.28 15.26
C ALA A 91 -7.10 1.64 15.91
N LYS A 92 -6.30 2.51 15.26
CA LYS A 92 -4.97 2.96 15.73
C LYS A 92 -4.01 1.80 16.04
N VAL A 93 -4.15 0.71 15.30
CA VAL A 93 -3.30 -0.48 15.45
C VAL A 93 -2.01 -0.26 14.67
N ARG A 94 -0.94 0.10 15.39
CA ARG A 94 0.36 0.43 14.80
C ARG A 94 1.43 -0.64 15.00
N ARG A 95 1.17 -1.65 15.81
CA ARG A 95 2.10 -2.77 16.03
C ARG A 95 1.49 -4.07 15.55
N HIS A 96 2.33 -4.95 15.01
CA HIS A 96 1.91 -6.30 14.61
C HIS A 96 1.36 -7.07 15.80
N LYS A 97 1.95 -6.93 16.99
CA LYS A 97 1.42 -7.57 18.21
C LYS A 97 -0.02 -7.16 18.49
N ASP A 98 -0.32 -5.86 18.49
CA ASP A 98 -1.66 -5.34 18.78
C ASP A 98 -2.67 -5.80 17.72
N LEU A 99 -2.26 -5.85 16.44
CA LEU A 99 -3.10 -6.36 15.33
C LEU A 99 -3.49 -7.83 15.55
N VAL A 100 -2.53 -8.63 16.00
CA VAL A 100 -2.77 -10.04 16.29
C VAL A 100 -3.69 -10.17 17.50
N GLU A 101 -3.41 -9.48 18.60
CA GLU A 101 -4.24 -9.55 19.82
C GLU A 101 -5.70 -9.14 19.57
N GLU A 102 -5.93 -8.11 18.74
CA GLU A 102 -7.28 -7.60 18.49
C GLU A 102 -8.05 -8.41 17.43
N TYR A 103 -7.41 -8.80 16.33
CA TYR A 103 -8.09 -9.37 15.16
C TYR A 103 -7.86 -10.87 14.96
N TYR A 104 -6.94 -11.49 15.70
CA TYR A 104 -6.79 -12.94 15.68
C TYR A 104 -7.95 -13.60 16.44
N ARG A 105 -9.07 -13.79 15.76
CA ARG A 105 -10.19 -14.59 16.25
C ARG A 105 -9.98 -16.07 15.91
N GLY A 106 -8.81 -16.58 16.26
CA GLY A 106 -8.53 -18.02 16.15
C GLY A 106 -9.39 -18.77 17.15
N LYS A 107 -10.39 -19.52 16.67
CA LYS A 107 -10.91 -20.67 17.42
C LYS A 107 -9.70 -21.49 17.87
N GLN A 108 -9.68 -21.86 19.14
CA GLN A 108 -8.83 -22.86 19.81
C GLN A 108 -8.89 -24.25 19.14
N GLN A 109 -8.68 -24.36 17.82
CA GLN A 109 -8.84 -25.62 17.10
C GLN A 109 -7.54 -26.22 16.60
N ASN A 110 -6.48 -25.44 16.36
CA ASN A 110 -5.16 -26.02 16.07
C ASN A 110 -4.07 -25.30 16.84
N LYS A 111 -3.58 -25.97 17.89
CA LYS A 111 -2.45 -25.59 18.76
C LYS A 111 -1.10 -25.49 18.01
N ALA A 112 -1.10 -25.61 16.68
CA ALA A 112 0.08 -25.74 15.82
C ALA A 112 0.44 -24.47 15.03
N ASP A 113 -0.49 -23.54 14.83
CA ASP A 113 -0.18 -22.25 14.18
C ASP A 113 0.22 -21.21 15.23
N VAL A 114 1.42 -21.40 15.80
CA VAL A 114 2.04 -20.36 16.63
C VAL A 114 2.37 -19.19 15.70
N LEU A 115 1.55 -18.14 15.76
CA LEU A 115 1.81 -16.93 15.01
C LEU A 115 3.13 -16.34 15.53
N LYS A 116 4.17 -16.33 14.68
CA LYS A 116 5.44 -15.72 15.06
C LYS A 116 5.28 -14.21 15.09
N LEU A 117 5.40 -13.64 16.28
CA LEU A 117 5.51 -12.20 16.42
C LEU A 117 6.82 -11.73 15.80
N LEU A 118 6.81 -10.49 15.30
CA LEU A 118 7.99 -9.86 14.76
C LEU A 118 8.96 -9.58 15.91
N GLN A 119 10.26 -9.81 15.68
CA GLN A 119 11.30 -9.50 16.67
C GLN A 119 11.44 -7.99 16.88
N TYR A 120 11.26 -7.22 15.81
CA TYR A 120 11.28 -5.76 15.79
C TYR A 120 9.92 -5.26 15.29
N ASP A 121 9.21 -4.48 16.11
CA ASP A 121 7.81 -4.06 15.87
C ASP A 121 7.57 -2.59 16.23
N ASP A 122 8.61 -1.76 16.09
CA ASP A 122 8.56 -0.34 16.48
C ASP A 122 7.84 0.55 15.44
N PHE A 123 7.60 0.01 14.24
CA PHE A 123 6.99 0.74 13.14
C PHE A 123 5.75 0.01 12.61
N ALA A 124 4.75 0.80 12.22
CA ALA A 124 3.55 0.29 11.60
C ALA A 124 3.86 -0.38 10.25
N ARG A 125 3.53 -1.67 10.14
CA ARG A 125 3.73 -2.49 8.95
C ARG A 125 2.40 -3.01 8.45
N TYR A 126 1.95 -2.46 7.33
CA TYR A 126 0.74 -2.91 6.65
C TYR A 126 1.08 -3.59 5.33
N CYS A 127 0.36 -4.66 5.01
CA CYS A 127 0.51 -5.39 3.76
C CYS A 127 -0.86 -5.56 3.10
N THR A 128 -0.99 -5.04 1.88
CA THR A 128 -2.19 -5.19 1.08
C THR A 128 -1.91 -6.15 -0.07
N LYS A 129 -2.49 -7.35 -0.01
CA LYS A 129 -2.39 -8.34 -1.09
C LYS A 129 -3.38 -7.98 -2.20
N MET A 130 -2.86 -7.66 -3.39
CA MET A 130 -3.66 -7.23 -4.54
C MET A 130 -3.24 -7.95 -5.82
N ALA A 131 -4.20 -8.24 -6.69
CA ALA A 131 -3.94 -8.88 -7.98
C ALA A 131 -3.12 -7.99 -8.93
N THR A 132 -2.49 -8.58 -9.94
CA THR A 132 -1.88 -7.81 -11.03
C THR A 132 -2.98 -7.17 -11.88
N GLY A 133 -2.81 -5.89 -12.24
CA GLY A 133 -3.82 -5.12 -12.98
C GLY A 133 -4.93 -4.49 -12.12
N SER A 134 -5.03 -4.78 -10.81
CA SER A 134 -6.08 -4.19 -9.96
C SER A 134 -5.82 -2.73 -9.54
N GLY A 135 -4.75 -2.10 -10.05
CA GLY A 135 -4.38 -0.72 -9.73
C GLY A 135 -3.67 -0.54 -8.39
N LYS A 136 -2.63 -1.34 -8.11
CA LYS A 136 -1.76 -1.15 -6.94
C LYS A 136 -1.19 0.25 -6.84
N THR A 137 -0.68 0.80 -7.95
CA THR A 137 -0.15 2.16 -8.00
C THR A 137 -1.19 3.21 -7.64
N LYS A 138 -2.46 3.00 -8.02
CA LYS A 138 -3.57 3.89 -7.65
C LYS A 138 -3.79 3.90 -6.14
N VAL A 139 -3.78 2.73 -5.50
CA VAL A 139 -3.90 2.64 -4.03
C VAL A 139 -2.70 3.32 -3.35
N MET A 140 -1.49 3.17 -3.90
CA MET A 140 -0.32 3.89 -3.38
C MET A 140 -0.50 5.41 -3.46
N SER A 141 -0.95 5.95 -4.61
CA SER A 141 -1.19 7.39 -4.75
C SER A 141 -2.28 7.89 -3.79
N LEU A 142 -3.35 7.11 -3.58
CA LEU A 142 -4.40 7.45 -2.61
C LEU A 142 -3.86 7.48 -1.17
N ALA A 143 -3.03 6.50 -0.80
CA ALA A 143 -2.42 6.44 0.53
C ALA A 143 -1.48 7.63 0.76
N ILE A 144 -0.70 8.03 -0.24
CA ILE A 144 0.19 9.21 -0.18
C ILE A 144 -0.64 10.49 0.00
N VAL A 145 -1.68 10.70 -0.82
CA VAL A 145 -2.55 11.88 -0.69
C VAL A 145 -3.20 11.91 0.69
N TRP A 146 -3.74 10.78 1.18
CA TRP A 146 -4.37 10.74 2.49
C TRP A 146 -3.41 11.04 3.65
N GLN A 147 -2.20 10.47 3.62
CA GLN A 147 -1.19 10.75 4.63
C GLN A 147 -0.76 12.21 4.61
N TYR A 148 -0.37 12.72 3.43
CA TYR A 148 0.12 14.08 3.28
C TYR A 148 -0.95 15.11 3.66
N MET A 149 -2.18 14.96 3.15
CA MET A 149 -3.25 15.91 3.44
C MET A 149 -3.60 15.93 4.93
N ASN A 150 -3.63 14.78 5.61
CA ASN A 150 -3.85 14.79 7.06
C ASN A 150 -2.67 15.43 7.82
N ALA A 151 -1.44 15.23 7.37
CA ALA A 151 -0.26 15.84 8.00
C ALA A 151 -0.25 17.37 7.89
N VAL A 152 -0.78 17.93 6.79
CA VAL A 152 -0.84 19.37 6.53
C VAL A 152 -2.13 20.00 7.08
N CYS A 153 -3.30 19.46 6.71
CA CYS A 153 -4.60 20.06 7.04
C CYS A 153 -5.00 19.86 8.51
N GLU A 154 -4.66 18.70 9.11
CA GLU A 154 -4.97 18.42 10.52
C GLU A 154 -3.77 18.73 11.45
N ASN A 155 -2.62 19.11 10.88
CA ASN A 155 -1.36 19.38 11.58
C ASN A 155 -0.98 18.27 12.58
N ASN A 156 -1.19 17.01 12.20
CA ASN A 156 -0.96 15.86 13.07
C ASN A 156 0.37 15.15 12.71
N PRO A 157 1.34 15.07 13.65
CA PRO A 157 2.67 14.50 13.40
C PRO A 157 2.66 12.98 13.20
N ASP A 158 1.57 12.28 13.51
CA ASP A 158 1.46 10.85 13.24
C ASP A 158 1.51 10.57 11.72
N TYR A 159 1.02 11.51 10.90
CA TYR A 159 0.93 11.39 9.46
C TYR A 159 2.20 11.85 8.74
N ALA A 160 2.51 11.19 7.63
CA ALA A 160 3.73 11.45 6.87
C ALA A 160 3.56 12.59 5.84
N ARG A 161 4.56 13.48 5.76
CA ARG A 161 4.74 14.45 4.67
C ARG A 161 5.72 13.97 3.59
N THR A 162 6.59 13.04 3.97
CA THR A 162 7.67 12.54 3.14
C THR A 162 7.53 11.04 2.92
N PHE A 163 7.73 10.60 1.67
CA PHE A 163 7.46 9.23 1.24
C PHE A 163 8.66 8.65 0.49
N LEU A 164 8.87 7.35 0.66
CA LEU A 164 9.86 6.58 -0.08
C LEU A 164 9.16 5.39 -0.76
N ILE A 165 9.21 5.35 -2.09
CA ILE A 165 8.77 4.21 -2.88
C ILE A 165 10.00 3.42 -3.34
N LEU A 166 10.07 2.16 -2.92
CA LEU A 166 11.13 1.23 -3.30
C LEU A 166 10.63 0.21 -4.32
N ALA A 167 11.12 0.35 -5.54
CA ALA A 167 10.91 -0.64 -6.59
C ALA A 167 11.84 -1.85 -6.38
N PRO A 168 11.36 -3.09 -6.61
CA PRO A 168 12.18 -4.29 -6.46
C PRO A 168 13.26 -4.44 -7.56
N ASN A 169 13.05 -3.82 -8.71
CA ASN A 169 13.96 -3.85 -9.85
C ASN A 169 13.73 -2.64 -10.77
N VAL A 170 14.65 -2.44 -11.72
CA VAL A 170 14.62 -1.31 -12.66
C VAL A 170 13.39 -1.33 -13.56
N ILE A 171 12.87 -2.51 -13.93
CA ILE A 171 11.68 -2.63 -14.78
C ILE A 171 10.44 -2.06 -14.07
N VAL A 172 10.27 -2.38 -12.79
CA VAL A 172 9.17 -1.84 -11.98
C VAL A 172 9.40 -0.36 -11.69
N PHE A 173 10.66 0.05 -11.47
CA PHE A 173 11.03 1.46 -11.29
C PHE A 173 10.60 2.29 -12.50
N GLU A 174 10.95 1.90 -13.73
CA GLU A 174 10.59 2.67 -14.94
C GLU A 174 9.06 2.79 -15.11
N ARG A 175 8.30 1.76 -14.73
CA ARG A 175 6.83 1.83 -14.74
C ARG A 175 6.27 2.77 -13.67
N LEU A 176 6.84 2.76 -12.47
CA LEU A 176 6.43 3.69 -11.42
C LEU A 176 6.85 5.13 -11.77
N LYS A 177 7.99 5.29 -12.44
CA LYS A 177 8.49 6.59 -12.90
C LYS A 177 7.52 7.22 -13.89
N THR A 178 6.92 6.46 -14.82
CA THR A 178 5.90 7.03 -15.72
C THR A 178 4.68 7.58 -14.99
N ASP A 179 4.34 7.03 -13.82
CA ASP A 179 3.21 7.49 -13.02
C ASP A 179 3.59 8.67 -12.09
N PHE A 180 4.72 8.59 -11.39
CA PHE A 180 5.10 9.54 -10.35
C PHE A 180 6.04 10.67 -10.82
N ALA A 181 6.70 10.56 -11.97
CA ALA A 181 7.63 11.58 -12.43
C ALA A 181 6.96 12.94 -12.54
N GLY A 182 7.58 13.94 -11.91
CA GLY A 182 7.05 15.29 -11.80
C GLY A 182 5.66 15.36 -11.17
N GLY A 183 5.18 14.34 -10.46
CA GLY A 183 3.84 14.31 -9.85
C GLY A 183 2.69 14.09 -10.84
N ALA A 184 2.93 13.46 -12.00
CA ALA A 184 1.92 13.29 -13.05
C ALA A 184 0.61 12.66 -12.53
N ILE A 185 0.68 11.54 -11.81
CA ILE A 185 -0.50 10.84 -11.25
C ILE A 185 -1.33 11.71 -10.30
N PHE A 186 -0.74 12.69 -9.62
CA PHE A 186 -1.46 13.61 -8.72
C PHE A 186 -2.19 14.73 -9.45
N ARG A 187 -1.78 15.04 -10.68
CA ARG A 187 -2.41 16.05 -11.53
C ARG A 187 -3.43 15.48 -12.50
N THR A 188 -3.17 14.29 -13.04
CA THR A 188 -4.00 13.70 -14.09
C THR A 188 -5.20 12.96 -13.54
N ASP A 189 -5.03 12.29 -12.40
CA ASP A 189 -6.03 11.40 -11.85
C ASP A 189 -6.82 12.14 -10.77
N PRO A 190 -8.11 11.82 -10.61
CA PRO A 190 -9.00 12.56 -9.71
C PRO A 190 -8.75 12.16 -8.25
N ILE A 191 -7.57 12.41 -7.70
CA ILE A 191 -7.17 11.96 -6.36
C ILE A 191 -7.13 13.07 -5.33
N ILE A 192 -7.00 14.34 -5.74
CA ILE A 192 -7.02 15.51 -4.86
C ILE A 192 -8.31 16.31 -5.14
N PRO A 193 -9.16 16.56 -4.12
CA PRO A 193 -10.30 17.47 -4.26
C PRO A 193 -9.82 18.91 -4.51
N LYS A 194 -10.59 19.67 -5.28
CA LYS A 194 -10.26 21.07 -5.63
C LYS A 194 -10.06 21.95 -4.40
N GLU A 195 -10.83 21.70 -3.35
CA GLU A 195 -10.77 22.45 -2.10
C GLU A 195 -9.47 22.20 -1.33
N LEU A 196 -8.80 21.07 -1.58
CA LEU A 196 -7.54 20.69 -0.95
C LEU A 196 -6.31 20.94 -1.85
N GLU A 197 -6.50 21.31 -3.12
CA GLU A 197 -5.38 21.59 -4.04
C GLU A 197 -4.45 22.70 -3.52
N ILE A 198 -4.99 23.67 -2.78
CA ILE A 198 -4.20 24.77 -2.19
C ILE A 198 -3.19 24.31 -1.14
N PHE A 199 -3.42 23.14 -0.53
CA PHE A 199 -2.53 22.55 0.48
C PHE A 199 -1.55 21.56 -0.16
N TRP A 200 -1.67 21.28 -1.46
CA TRP A 200 -0.82 20.29 -2.12
C TRP A 200 0.50 20.90 -2.57
N ASP A 201 1.54 20.71 -1.75
CA ASP A 201 2.92 21.09 -2.05
C ASP A 201 3.87 19.91 -1.81
N LEU A 202 3.89 18.99 -2.78
CA LEU A 202 4.70 17.78 -2.74
C LEU A 202 5.48 17.58 -4.04
N ASP A 203 6.81 17.53 -3.93
CA ASP A 203 7.69 17.22 -5.05
C ASP A 203 8.01 15.73 -5.16
N CYS A 204 8.17 15.24 -6.39
CA CYS A 204 8.53 13.85 -6.67
C CYS A 204 9.95 13.78 -7.25
N TYR A 205 10.88 13.22 -6.47
CA TYR A 205 12.27 13.02 -6.86
C TYR A 205 12.48 11.60 -7.37
N MET A 206 13.00 11.49 -8.59
CA MET A 206 13.40 10.23 -9.17
C MET A 206 14.86 9.94 -8.82
N ARG A 207 15.27 8.71 -9.07
CA ARG A 207 16.66 8.30 -8.93
C ARG A 207 17.60 9.23 -9.71
N GLY A 208 18.55 9.83 -9.00
CA GLY A 208 19.58 10.72 -9.56
C GLY A 208 19.16 12.18 -9.68
N ASP A 209 17.93 12.53 -9.33
CA ASP A 209 17.51 13.93 -9.28
C ASP A 209 18.17 14.63 -8.09
N ASN A 210 18.61 15.87 -8.31
CA ASN A 210 19.04 16.72 -7.22
C ASN A 210 17.82 17.20 -6.44
N GLU A 211 17.85 17.05 -5.12
CA GLU A 211 16.81 17.54 -4.24
C GLU A 211 16.70 19.08 -4.35
N ARG A 212 15.47 19.56 -4.46
CA ARG A 212 15.15 20.99 -4.49
C ARG A 212 14.40 21.29 -3.21
N ALA A 213 15.05 21.93 -2.25
CA ALA A 213 14.54 22.11 -0.88
C ALA A 213 13.38 23.13 -0.74
N THR A 214 12.44 23.17 -1.70
CA THR A 214 11.42 24.23 -1.77
C THR A 214 10.02 23.79 -1.36
N SER A 215 9.70 22.50 -1.40
CA SER A 215 8.35 21.99 -1.10
C SER A 215 8.18 21.53 0.35
N GLU A 216 6.95 21.60 0.86
CA GLU A 216 6.60 21.13 2.21
C GLU A 216 6.70 19.60 2.36
N GLY A 217 6.51 18.83 1.28
CA GLY A 217 6.64 17.38 1.26
C GLY A 217 7.44 16.85 0.08
N ALA A 218 7.93 15.63 0.22
CA ALA A 218 8.77 14.97 -0.78
C ALA A 218 8.38 13.51 -0.99
N LEU A 219 8.43 13.04 -2.24
CA LEU A 219 8.29 11.65 -2.61
C LEU A 219 9.53 11.19 -3.37
N TYR A 220 10.28 10.27 -2.79
CA TYR A 220 11.44 9.67 -3.44
C TYR A 220 11.04 8.34 -4.06
N LEU A 221 11.32 8.18 -5.35
CA LEU A 221 11.18 6.92 -6.06
C LEU A 221 12.57 6.38 -6.41
N THR A 222 12.90 5.19 -5.92
CA THR A 222 14.16 4.50 -6.21
C THR A 222 13.96 2.98 -6.25
N ASN A 223 15.03 2.23 -6.50
CA ASN A 223 15.03 0.77 -6.53
C ASN A 223 15.95 0.17 -5.46
N ILE A 224 15.62 -1.04 -4.99
CA ILE A 224 16.31 -1.73 -3.88
C ILE A 224 17.82 -1.85 -4.11
N GLN A 225 18.27 -1.98 -5.36
CA GLN A 225 19.69 -2.10 -5.71
C GLN A 225 20.51 -0.84 -5.36
N GLN A 226 19.86 0.32 -5.15
CA GLN A 226 20.54 1.54 -4.69
C GLN A 226 20.76 1.55 -3.17
N LEU A 227 20.01 0.74 -2.42
CA LEU A 227 20.14 0.65 -0.96
C LEU A 227 21.17 -0.39 -0.53
N HIS A 228 21.47 -1.36 -1.40
CA HIS A 228 22.61 -2.23 -1.19
C HIS A 228 23.87 -1.42 -1.50
N GLY A 229 24.52 -0.94 -0.44
CA GLY A 229 25.79 -0.23 -0.56
C GLY A 229 26.74 -0.99 -1.49
N LYS A 230 27.45 -0.26 -2.36
CA LYS A 230 28.63 -0.81 -3.01
C LYS A 230 29.53 -1.27 -1.88
N THR A 231 29.67 -2.58 -1.67
CA THR A 231 30.63 -3.11 -0.71
C THR A 231 31.98 -2.48 -1.07
N THR A 232 32.55 -1.74 -0.13
CA THR A 232 33.76 -0.93 -0.27
C THR A 232 35.00 -1.84 -0.35
N SER A 233 35.01 -2.80 -1.27
CA SER A 233 36.12 -3.72 -1.46
C SER A 233 36.57 -3.95 -2.91
N ASP A 234 35.90 -3.41 -3.93
CA ASP A 234 36.28 -3.68 -5.34
C ASP A 234 36.27 -2.47 -6.29
N ALA A 235 36.46 -1.24 -5.81
CA ALA A 235 36.44 -0.06 -6.70
C ALA A 235 37.46 1.01 -6.32
N ALA A 236 38.75 0.64 -6.25
CA ALA A 236 39.81 1.64 -6.27
C ALA A 236 40.11 2.17 -7.68
N ASP A 237 39.90 1.42 -8.78
CA ASP A 237 40.40 1.87 -10.11
C ASP A 237 39.59 1.36 -11.33
N ALA A 238 38.25 1.39 -11.30
CA ALA A 238 37.49 1.14 -12.53
C ALA A 238 36.23 2.02 -12.61
N GLU A 239 36.12 2.79 -13.71
CA GLU A 239 34.85 3.41 -14.09
C GLU A 239 33.78 2.30 -14.16
N PRO A 240 32.67 2.41 -13.41
CA PRO A 240 31.64 1.40 -13.45
C PRO A 240 31.01 1.38 -14.85
N ASP A 241 30.93 0.19 -15.44
CA ASP A 241 30.19 -0.08 -16.68
C ASP A 241 28.83 0.66 -16.66
N PRO A 242 28.45 1.42 -17.70
CA PRO A 242 27.20 2.21 -17.72
C PRO A 242 25.96 1.42 -17.31
N LEU A 243 25.91 0.13 -17.64
CA LEU A 243 24.86 -0.79 -17.22
C LEU A 243 24.86 -1.01 -15.70
N THR A 244 26.03 -1.14 -15.07
CA THR A 244 26.16 -1.29 -13.61
C THR A 244 25.82 0.00 -12.88
N ALA A 245 26.21 1.15 -13.44
CA ALA A 245 25.79 2.46 -12.93
C ALA A 245 24.26 2.65 -13.02
N MET A 246 23.62 2.13 -14.08
CA MET A 246 22.18 2.18 -14.31
C MET A 246 21.39 1.11 -13.57
N LEU A 247 21.92 -0.08 -13.31
CA LEU A 247 21.18 -1.20 -12.73
C LEU A 247 21.42 -1.38 -11.22
N GLY A 248 22.56 -0.87 -10.71
CA GLY A 248 23.07 -1.23 -9.40
C GLY A 248 23.65 -2.65 -9.40
N THR A 249 24.33 -3.03 -8.33
CA THR A 249 24.89 -4.38 -8.20
C THR A 249 23.78 -5.40 -7.98
N VAL A 250 23.99 -6.62 -8.50
CA VAL A 250 23.05 -7.73 -8.30
C VAL A 250 22.98 -8.03 -6.79
N PRO A 251 21.78 -8.02 -6.18
CA PRO A 251 21.66 -8.31 -4.76
C PRO A 251 22.14 -9.75 -4.47
N PRO A 252 22.93 -9.97 -3.42
CA PRO A 252 23.49 -11.28 -3.14
C PRO A 252 22.39 -12.28 -2.80
N THR A 253 22.48 -13.49 -3.37
CA THR A 253 21.50 -14.58 -3.23
C THR A 253 21.51 -15.22 -1.83
N LYS A 254 22.51 -14.91 -1.00
CA LYS A 254 22.61 -15.39 0.38
C LYS A 254 21.84 -14.45 1.29
N LYS A 255 21.03 -14.99 2.21
CA LYS A 255 20.41 -14.23 3.30
C LYS A 255 21.53 -13.52 4.07
N ILE A 256 21.63 -12.22 3.91
CA ILE A 256 22.56 -11.38 4.66
C ILE A 256 22.05 -11.40 6.11
N GLU A 257 22.93 -11.73 7.06
CA GLU A 257 22.62 -11.54 8.47
C GLU A 257 22.15 -10.10 8.69
N THR A 258 21.05 -9.96 9.41
CA THR A 258 20.45 -8.66 9.77
C THR A 258 21.39 -7.94 10.72
N VAL A 259 22.34 -7.21 10.15
CA VAL A 259 23.08 -6.16 10.85
C VAL A 259 22.25 -4.89 10.79
N ASP A 260 22.26 -4.14 11.88
CA ASP A 260 21.43 -2.95 12.10
C ASP A 260 21.64 -1.91 10.98
N PHE A 261 20.54 -1.29 10.55
CA PHE A 261 20.54 -0.32 9.44
C PHE A 261 21.36 0.92 9.80
N ILE A 262 21.41 1.29 11.09
CA ILE A 262 22.18 2.44 11.58
C ILE A 262 23.70 2.22 11.40
N GLU A 263 24.19 0.99 11.52
CA GLU A 263 25.62 0.68 11.35
C GLU A 263 26.10 0.74 9.90
N ARG A 264 25.17 0.93 8.94
CA ARG A 264 25.46 0.97 7.49
C ARG A 264 25.36 2.36 6.84
N LEU A 265 24.98 3.39 7.59
CA LEU A 265 25.06 4.80 7.16
C LEU A 265 26.46 5.36 7.43
#